data_AF-A0A8T6MBK4-F1
#
_entry.id   AF-A0A8T6MBK4-F1
#
_cell.length_a   1.000
_cell.length_b   1.000
_cell.length_c   1.000
_cell.angle_alpha   90.00
_cell.angle_beta   90.00
_cell.angle_gamma   90.00
#
_symmetry.space_group_name_H-M   'P 1'
#
loop_
_entity.id
_entity.type
_entity.pdbx_description
1 polymer ?
#
loop_
_entity_poly.entity_id
_entity_poly.type
_entity_poly.pdbx_seq_one_letter_code
_entity_poly.pdbx_strand_id
1 'polypeptide(L)'
;MQIYSYQKISDDYTTYTVQGSEESPVQELCTIDGTTYFYGPDELPPQPEKITVVPVVLTEELRTAIKAASPMCQLSYRRTKARIRERYSQEDETFLARIGVGQALGVYQMSPGEMQELADYQAFVEEQRAWGREQRELIGL
;
A
#
# COMPACT_ATOMS: atom_id res chain seq x y z
N MET A 1 17.62 0.68 5.39
CA MET A 1 16.26 0.51 5.94
C MET A 1 15.72 -0.83 5.46
N GLN A 2 15.02 -1.55 6.32
CA GLN A 2 14.48 -2.86 6.00
C GLN A 2 13.24 -3.19 6.86
N ILE A 3 12.58 -4.30 6.54
CA ILE A 3 11.49 -4.82 7.34
C ILE A 3 12.05 -5.75 8.42
N TYR A 4 11.51 -5.59 9.62
CA TYR A 4 11.77 -6.42 10.78
C TYR A 4 10.47 -7.05 11.28
N SER A 5 10.61 -8.05 12.14
CA SER A 5 9.50 -8.66 12.85
C SER A 5 9.80 -8.75 14.34
N TYR A 6 8.74 -8.72 15.14
CA TYR A 6 8.78 -8.98 16.58
C TYR A 6 7.41 -9.42 17.09
N GLN A 7 7.35 -9.94 18.31
CA GLN A 7 6.08 -10.20 19.00
C GLN A 7 5.89 -9.17 20.12
N LYS A 8 4.71 -8.56 20.17
CA LYS A 8 4.33 -7.67 21.28
C LYS A 8 4.17 -8.53 22.53
N ILE A 9 4.76 -8.09 23.63
CA ILE A 9 4.59 -8.72 24.94
C ILE A 9 3.91 -7.72 25.85
N SER A 10 2.91 -8.17 26.59
CA SER A 10 2.23 -7.36 27.60
C SER A 10 2.45 -7.97 28.98
N ASP A 11 2.61 -7.12 29.98
CA ASP A 11 2.49 -7.48 31.39
C ASP A 11 1.39 -6.65 32.05
N ASP A 12 1.29 -6.71 33.38
CA ASP A 12 0.26 -6.02 34.15
C ASP A 12 0.33 -4.48 34.04
N TYR A 13 1.43 -3.92 33.54
CA TYR A 13 1.68 -2.48 33.53
C TYR A 13 1.77 -1.89 32.13
N THR A 14 2.29 -2.65 31.16
CA THR A 14 2.54 -2.11 29.82
C THR A 14 2.53 -3.18 28.72
N THR A 15 2.47 -2.70 27.48
CA THR A 15 2.74 -3.50 26.27
C THR A 15 4.03 -3.01 25.64
N TYR A 16 5.00 -3.91 25.54
CA TYR A 16 6.30 -3.64 24.95
C TYR A 16 6.21 -3.69 23.42
N THR A 17 6.52 -2.57 22.79
CA THR A 17 6.56 -2.39 21.34
C THR A 17 7.94 -1.95 20.88
N VAL A 18 8.20 -2.08 19.58
CA VAL A 18 9.40 -1.52 18.95
C VAL A 18 9.50 -0.02 19.25
N GLN A 19 10.73 0.44 19.50
CA GLN A 19 11.08 1.83 19.74
C GLN A 19 11.81 2.41 18.53
N GLY A 20 11.46 3.63 18.16
CA GLY A 20 12.21 4.46 17.21
C GLY A 20 12.63 5.77 17.88
N SER A 21 13.36 6.60 17.14
CA SER A 21 13.67 7.98 17.50
C SER A 21 13.42 8.91 16.31
N GLU A 22 13.53 10.23 16.49
CA GLU A 22 13.43 11.17 15.36
C GLU A 22 14.51 10.91 14.29
N GLU A 23 15.73 10.55 14.73
CA GLU A 23 16.85 10.20 13.86
C GLU A 23 16.76 8.78 13.30
N SER A 24 15.95 7.91 13.92
CA SER A 24 15.81 6.50 13.57
C SER A 24 14.33 6.07 13.68
N PRO A 25 13.45 6.60 12.80
CA PRO A 25 12.02 6.36 12.89
C PRO A 25 11.69 4.92 12.53
N VAL A 26 10.68 4.37 13.20
CA VAL A 26 10.12 3.04 12.91
C VAL A 26 8.63 3.17 12.60
N GLN A 27 8.13 2.34 11.70
CA GLN A 27 6.72 2.32 11.30
C GLN A 27 6.18 0.89 11.33
N GLU A 28 5.27 0.60 12.27
CA GLU A 28 4.53 -0.66 12.25
C GLU A 28 3.65 -0.76 11.01
N LEU A 29 3.71 -1.90 10.33
CA LEU A 29 3.02 -2.16 9.08
C LEU A 29 1.74 -2.95 9.31
N CYS A 30 1.82 -4.07 10.04
CA CYS A 30 0.71 -4.95 10.40
C CYS A 30 1.11 -6.00 11.43
N THR A 31 0.12 -6.72 11.97
CA THR A 31 0.32 -7.94 12.74
C THR A 31 -0.37 -9.10 12.04
N ILE A 32 0.34 -10.20 11.83
CA ILE A 32 -0.15 -11.45 11.22
C ILE A 32 0.18 -12.58 12.21
N ASP A 33 -0.83 -13.33 12.63
CA ASP A 33 -0.70 -14.46 13.56
C ASP A 33 0.17 -14.16 14.80
N GLY A 34 -0.05 -12.99 15.41
CA GLY A 34 0.68 -12.52 16.59
C GLY A 34 2.07 -11.93 16.32
N THR A 35 2.59 -12.04 15.09
CA THR A 35 3.87 -11.44 14.68
C THR A 35 3.64 -10.07 14.07
N THR A 36 4.26 -9.04 14.63
CA THR A 36 4.19 -7.67 14.14
C THR A 36 5.37 -7.37 13.23
N TYR A 37 5.08 -6.83 12.05
CA TYR A 37 6.07 -6.39 11.06
C TYR A 37 6.18 -4.87 11.07
N PHE A 38 7.40 -4.34 10.99
CA PHE A 38 7.65 -2.91 10.93
C PHE A 38 8.79 -2.58 9.98
N TYR A 39 8.78 -1.37 9.43
CA TYR A 39 9.84 -0.81 8.60
C TYR A 39 10.70 0.14 9.43
N GLY A 40 12.02 0.02 9.37
CA GLY A 40 12.95 0.81 10.17
C GLY A 40 14.37 0.88 9.58
N PRO A 41 15.26 1.68 10.17
CA PRO A 41 16.67 1.76 9.79
C PRO A 41 17.41 0.46 10.08
N ASP A 42 18.57 0.28 9.44
CA ASP A 42 19.37 -0.95 9.57
C ASP A 42 19.97 -1.07 10.98
N GLU A 43 20.34 0.07 11.56
CA GLU A 43 20.73 0.21 12.97
C GLU A 43 19.56 0.78 13.77
N LEU A 44 18.96 -0.05 14.62
CA LEU A 44 17.86 0.35 15.49
C LEU A 44 18.38 0.94 16.81
N PRO A 45 17.67 1.91 17.40
CA PRO A 45 17.97 2.35 18.77
C PRO A 45 17.75 1.19 19.76
N PRO A 46 18.25 1.30 21.00
CA PRO A 46 18.06 0.28 22.03
C PRO A 46 16.59 -0.12 22.17
N GLN A 47 16.32 -1.43 22.07
CA GLN A 47 14.98 -2.00 22.18
C GLN A 47 14.73 -2.54 23.59
N PRO A 48 13.45 -2.63 24.04
CA PRO A 48 13.14 -3.27 25.31
C PRO A 48 13.60 -4.73 25.35
N GLU A 49 14.27 -5.14 26.42
CA GLU A 49 14.82 -6.49 26.57
C GLU A 49 13.76 -7.61 26.47
N LYS A 50 12.49 -7.29 26.76
CA LYS A 50 11.39 -8.27 26.69
C LYS A 50 11.04 -8.66 25.25
N ILE A 51 11.28 -7.80 24.26
CA ILE A 51 10.96 -8.11 22.86
C ILE A 51 12.22 -8.51 22.11
N THR A 52 12.08 -9.43 21.17
CA THR A 52 13.15 -9.80 20.24
C THR A 52 12.78 -9.32 18.85
N VAL A 53 13.62 -8.44 18.30
CA VAL A 53 13.48 -7.92 16.94
C VAL A 53 14.39 -8.72 16.02
N VAL A 54 13.85 -9.17 14.88
CA VAL A 54 14.57 -9.97 13.90
C VAL A 54 14.40 -9.37 12.50
N PRO A 55 15.49 -9.16 11.73
CA PRO A 55 15.41 -8.78 10.32
C PRO A 55 14.59 -9.80 9.52
N VAL A 56 13.76 -9.32 8.60
CA VAL A 56 12.89 -10.16 7.78
C VAL A 56 13.43 -10.26 6.35
N VAL A 57 13.61 -11.48 5.87
CA VAL A 57 13.77 -11.74 4.44
C VAL A 57 12.40 -11.66 3.79
N LEU A 58 12.18 -10.62 3.02
CA LEU A 58 10.87 -10.32 2.45
C LEU A 58 10.64 -11.11 1.15
N THR A 59 10.04 -12.29 1.26
CA THR A 59 9.57 -13.06 0.10
C THR A 59 8.34 -12.39 -0.54
N GLU A 60 7.99 -12.79 -1.76
CA GLU A 60 6.84 -12.20 -2.45
C GLU A 60 5.51 -12.57 -1.79
N GLU A 61 5.40 -13.79 -1.27
CA GLU A 61 4.23 -14.25 -0.53
C GLU A 61 4.05 -13.44 0.76
N LEU A 62 5.13 -13.22 1.50
CA LEU A 62 5.10 -12.42 2.73
C LEU A 62 4.83 -10.95 2.42
N ARG A 63 5.44 -10.38 1.39
CA ARG A 63 5.16 -9.01 0.92
C ARG A 63 3.67 -8.85 0.62
N THR A 64 3.09 -9.80 -0.10
CA THR A 64 1.66 -9.79 -0.46
C THR A 64 0.79 -9.85 0.80
N ALA A 65 1.13 -10.73 1.76
CA ALA A 65 0.41 -10.85 3.02
C ALA A 65 0.48 -9.56 3.85
N ILE A 66 1.67 -8.95 3.98
CA ILE A 66 1.86 -7.69 4.70
C ILE A 66 1.07 -6.56 4.03
N LYS A 67 1.10 -6.46 2.69
CA LYS A 67 0.32 -5.44 1.95
C LYS A 67 -1.17 -5.60 2.13
N ALA A 68 -1.67 -6.83 2.18
CA ALA A 68 -3.08 -7.11 2.41
C ALA A 68 -3.51 -6.74 3.83
N ALA A 69 -2.68 -7.07 4.84
CA ALA A 69 -2.97 -6.82 6.25
C ALA A 69 -2.67 -5.37 6.69
N SER A 70 -1.82 -4.62 5.98
CA SER A 70 -1.37 -3.30 6.40
C SER A 70 -2.45 -2.22 6.27
N PRO A 71 -2.81 -1.54 7.39
CA PRO A 71 -3.75 -0.42 7.35
C PRO A 71 -3.26 0.73 6.46
N MET A 72 -1.95 0.94 6.39
CA MET A 72 -1.34 1.99 5.55
C MET A 72 -1.51 1.69 4.06
N CYS A 73 -1.27 0.43 3.65
CA CYS A 73 -1.54 0.01 2.28
C CYS A 73 -3.04 0.12 1.95
N GLN A 74 -3.92 -0.35 2.83
CA GLN A 74 -5.37 -0.25 2.66
C GLN A 74 -5.83 1.21 2.53
N LEU A 75 -5.27 2.12 3.32
CA LEU A 75 -5.56 3.56 3.23
C LEU A 75 -5.04 4.16 1.91
N SER A 76 -3.83 3.80 1.48
CA SER A 76 -3.28 4.19 0.17
C SER A 76 -4.20 3.76 -0.97
N TYR A 77 -4.64 2.49 -1.00
CA TYR A 77 -5.59 2.00 -2.01
C TYR A 77 -6.92 2.76 -2.01
N ARG A 78 -7.48 3.04 -0.82
CA ARG A 78 -8.71 3.83 -0.71
C ARG A 78 -8.53 5.26 -1.22
N ARG A 79 -7.40 5.90 -0.90
CA ARG A 79 -7.09 7.27 -1.34
C ARG A 79 -6.85 7.35 -2.84
N THR A 80 -6.13 6.40 -3.45
CA THR A 80 -5.98 6.34 -4.91
C THR A 80 -7.35 6.27 -5.59
N LYS A 81 -8.26 5.42 -5.09
CA LYS A 81 -9.63 5.34 -5.63
C LYS A 81 -10.40 6.65 -5.42
N ALA A 82 -10.29 7.27 -4.24
CA ALA A 82 -10.95 8.55 -3.97
C ALA A 82 -10.47 9.65 -4.93
N ARG A 83 -9.16 9.76 -5.17
CA ARG A 83 -8.58 10.73 -6.12
C ARG A 83 -9.05 10.51 -7.55
N ILE A 84 -9.21 9.25 -7.98
CA ILE A 84 -9.81 8.94 -9.28
C ILE A 84 -11.26 9.46 -9.33
N ARG A 85 -12.00 9.22 -8.24
CA ARG A 85 -13.43 9.57 -8.10
C ARG A 85 -13.73 11.05 -7.92
N GLU A 86 -12.73 11.86 -7.59
CA GLU A 86 -12.84 13.32 -7.59
C GLU A 86 -13.04 13.86 -9.01
N ARG A 87 -12.55 13.15 -10.03
CA ARG A 87 -12.63 13.56 -11.44
C ARG A 87 -13.58 12.70 -12.28
N TYR A 88 -13.61 11.40 -12.04
CA TYR A 88 -14.42 10.44 -12.79
C TYR A 88 -15.39 9.74 -11.85
N SER A 89 -16.69 9.93 -12.04
CA SER A 89 -17.69 9.22 -11.25
C SER A 89 -17.60 7.71 -11.51
N GLN A 90 -18.24 6.92 -10.64
CA GLN A 90 -18.30 5.48 -10.85
C GLN A 90 -19.04 5.10 -12.14
N GLU A 91 -19.99 5.94 -12.59
CA GLU A 91 -20.69 5.77 -13.86
C GLU A 91 -19.75 6.02 -15.04
N ASP A 92 -18.91 7.05 -14.97
CA ASP A 92 -17.88 7.35 -15.98
C ASP A 92 -16.86 6.21 -16.07
N GLU A 93 -16.34 5.75 -14.93
CA GLU A 93 -15.41 4.60 -14.86
C GLU A 93 -16.03 3.36 -15.55
N THR A 94 -17.32 3.12 -15.31
CA THR A 94 -18.05 1.98 -15.88
C THR A 94 -18.27 2.16 -17.39
N PHE A 95 -18.67 3.36 -17.83
CA PHE A 95 -18.87 3.69 -19.24
C PHE A 95 -17.58 3.52 -20.03
N LEU A 96 -16.50 4.15 -19.57
CA LEU A 96 -15.18 4.11 -20.21
C LEU A 96 -14.61 2.69 -20.27
N ALA A 97 -14.81 1.90 -19.21
CA ALA A 97 -14.45 0.47 -19.23
C ALA A 97 -15.25 -0.31 -20.28
N ARG A 98 -16.56 -0.03 -20.42
CA ARG A 98 -17.44 -0.76 -21.33
C ARG A 98 -17.11 -0.46 -22.80
N ILE A 99 -16.88 0.80 -23.16
CA ILE A 99 -16.48 1.18 -24.53
C ILE A 99 -15.07 0.70 -24.85
N GLY A 100 -14.16 0.72 -23.87
CA GLY A 100 -12.79 0.22 -24.03
C GLY A 100 -12.77 -1.28 -24.32
N VAL A 101 -13.54 -2.07 -23.58
CA VAL A 101 -13.70 -3.51 -23.83
C VAL A 101 -14.39 -3.75 -25.18
N GLY A 102 -15.44 -3.00 -25.50
CA GLY A 102 -16.14 -3.10 -26.78
C GLY A 102 -15.23 -2.88 -27.99
N GLN A 103 -14.36 -1.86 -27.93
CA GLN A 103 -13.36 -1.60 -28.96
C GLN A 103 -12.32 -2.72 -29.05
N ALA A 104 -11.81 -3.19 -27.91
CA ALA A 104 -10.79 -4.26 -27.88
C ALA A 104 -11.31 -5.58 -28.47
N LEU A 105 -12.61 -5.87 -28.29
CA LEU A 105 -13.28 -7.02 -28.88
C LEU A 105 -13.78 -6.79 -30.31
N GLY A 106 -13.64 -5.58 -30.85
CA GLY A 106 -14.10 -5.22 -32.20
C GLY A 106 -15.63 -5.18 -32.35
N VAL A 107 -16.39 -5.16 -31.24
CA VAL A 107 -17.86 -5.12 -31.23
C VAL A 107 -18.42 -3.70 -31.08
N TYR A 108 -17.54 -2.72 -30.88
CA TYR A 108 -17.86 -1.31 -30.76
C TYR A 108 -16.77 -0.48 -31.43
N GLN A 109 -17.17 0.60 -32.10
CA GLN A 109 -16.24 1.53 -32.74
C GLN A 109 -16.38 2.89 -32.07
N MET A 110 -15.36 3.29 -31.31
CA MET A 110 -15.30 4.60 -30.68
C MET A 110 -15.20 5.73 -31.71
N SER A 111 -15.86 6.83 -31.42
CA SER A 111 -15.60 8.12 -32.06
C SER A 111 -14.23 8.67 -31.64
N PRO A 112 -13.66 9.64 -32.40
CA PRO A 112 -12.41 10.28 -32.02
C PRO A 112 -12.45 10.93 -30.62
N GLY A 113 -13.60 11.49 -30.22
CA GLY A 113 -13.78 12.09 -28.89
C GLY A 113 -13.71 11.06 -27.77
N GLU A 114 -14.41 9.94 -27.91
CA GLU A 114 -14.39 8.83 -26.93
C GLU A 114 -13.00 8.20 -26.81
N MET A 115 -12.26 8.10 -27.92
CA MET A 115 -10.89 7.60 -27.91
C MET A 115 -9.96 8.51 -27.10
N GLN A 116 -10.09 9.83 -27.26
CA GLN A 116 -9.30 10.79 -26.48
C GLN A 116 -9.68 10.76 -25.00
N GLU A 117 -10.99 10.73 -24.70
CA GLU A 117 -11.48 10.68 -23.31
C GLU A 117 -11.00 9.41 -22.59
N LEU A 118 -11.06 8.26 -23.26
CA LEU A 118 -10.54 7.01 -22.71
C LEU A 118 -9.02 7.10 -22.46
N ALA A 119 -8.26 7.69 -23.38
CA ALA A 119 -6.82 7.87 -23.22
C ALA A 119 -6.50 8.78 -22.01
N ASP A 120 -7.20 9.90 -21.87
CA ASP A 120 -7.02 10.85 -20.76
C ASP A 120 -7.38 10.21 -19.41
N TYR A 121 -8.46 9.41 -19.38
CA TYR A 121 -8.84 8.64 -18.20
C TYR A 121 -7.76 7.61 -17.81
N GLN A 122 -7.27 6.82 -18.77
CA GLN A 122 -6.22 5.82 -18.50
C GLN A 122 -4.94 6.47 -17.99
N ALA A 123 -4.49 7.57 -18.61
CA ALA A 123 -3.32 8.31 -18.17
C ALA A 123 -3.49 8.83 -16.73
N PHE A 124 -4.65 9.40 -16.41
CA PHE A 124 -4.94 9.89 -15.06
C PHE A 124 -4.99 8.75 -14.03
N VAL A 125 -5.64 7.63 -14.34
CA VAL A 125 -5.68 6.46 -13.45
C VAL A 125 -4.28 5.93 -13.16
N GLU A 126 -3.43 5.82 -14.18
CA GLU A 126 -2.05 5.35 -13.98
C GLU A 126 -1.20 6.33 -13.18
N GLU A 127 -1.40 7.64 -13.32
CA GLU A 127 -0.79 8.65 -12.45
C GLU A 127 -1.20 8.44 -10.99
N GLN A 128 -2.49 8.23 -10.71
CA GLN A 128 -2.97 8.01 -9.33
C GLN A 128 -2.48 6.65 -8.77
N ARG A 129 -2.31 5.64 -9.63
CA ARG A 129 -1.71 4.35 -9.25
C ARG A 129 -0.21 4.48 -8.98
N ALA A 130 0.51 5.28 -9.77
CA ALA A 130 1.92 5.58 -9.56
C ALA A 130 2.13 6.24 -8.19
N TRP A 131 1.35 7.28 -7.89
CA TRP A 131 1.35 7.89 -6.56
C TRP A 131 1.09 6.84 -5.47
N GLY A 132 0.10 5.95 -5.66
CA GLY A 132 -0.18 4.89 -4.70
C GLY A 132 1.00 3.93 -4.49
N ARG A 133 1.77 3.62 -5.54
CA ARG A 133 3.00 2.80 -5.46
C ARG A 133 4.09 3.52 -4.67
N GLU A 134 4.35 4.79 -4.97
CA GLU A 134 5.32 5.62 -4.25
C GLU A 134 5.00 5.68 -2.75
N GLN A 135 3.73 5.85 -2.37
CA GLN A 135 3.34 5.86 -0.95
C GLN A 135 3.63 4.55 -0.22
N ARG A 136 3.58 3.40 -0.92
CA ARG A 136 3.90 2.09 -0.33
C ARG A 136 5.41 1.82 -0.32
N GLU A 137 6.14 2.32 -1.32
CA GLU A 137 7.60 2.28 -1.34
C GLU A 137 8.23 3.03 -0.16
N LEU A 138 7.63 4.16 0.26
CA LEU A 138 8.06 4.90 1.46
C LEU A 138 8.07 4.07 2.77
N ILE A 139 7.31 2.98 2.81
CA ILE A 139 7.23 2.04 3.94
C ILE A 139 7.81 0.66 3.61
N GLY A 140 8.58 0.55 2.52
CA GLY A 140 9.26 -0.68 2.10
C GLY A 140 8.40 -1.71 1.35
N LEU A 141 7.17 -1.38 0.93
CA LEU A 141 6.16 -2.33 0.41
C LEU A 141 5.75 -2.18 -1.06
#